data_AF-A0A5Q4DXJ9-F1
#
_entry.id   AF-A0A5Q4DXJ9-F1
#
_cell.length_a   1.000
_cell.length_b   1.000
_cell.length_c   1.000
_cell.angle_alpha   90.00
_cell.angle_beta   90.00
_cell.angle_gamma   90.00
#
_symmetry.space_group_name_H-M   'P 1'
#
loop_
_entity.id
_entity.type
_entity.pdbx_description
1 polymer ?
#
loop_
_entity_poly.entity_id
_entity_poly.type
_entity_poly.pdbx_seq_one_letter_code
_entity_poly.pdbx_strand_id
1 'polypeptide(L)'
;MSVQMELGFLYFLLGAGALLAFSDLLVSSSSTADTGTGTSPPDDEDPSEERVIFGTEDDDYLVSQGGETVFGLGGDDVLITYGDSILLGGDGNDELVSVGGGAVLNGGEGEDTFVIKLLPLGANFDLLGSNGQPVAPTVIEDFNPDEDRLVLDLRDSSFPMFGDDTVLLTGVPAPDGEGLMIQINGVNVVQLSSYGSDDMQSALEDLVDDFDALEVVGAALIFPETPPAMPLGVEVQQLPATPDQIWGEQRFIVTDDYAG
;
A
#
# COMPACT_ATOMS: atom_id res chain seq x y z
N MET A 1 -29.78 -4.29 45.35
CA MET A 1 -30.40 -4.30 44.00
C MET A 1 -30.43 -2.86 43.53
N SER A 2 -29.83 -2.60 42.35
CA SER A 2 -29.64 -1.30 41.65
C SER A 2 -28.65 -0.35 42.36
N VAL A 3 -27.41 -0.08 41.90
CA VAL A 3 -26.90 0.39 40.60
C VAL A 3 -27.61 1.64 40.11
N GLN A 4 -26.92 2.78 40.15
CA GLN A 4 -26.73 3.70 39.02
C GLN A 4 -25.38 4.41 39.18
N MET A 5 -24.41 4.04 38.32
CA MET A 5 -23.28 4.92 37.97
C MET A 5 -23.74 5.75 36.78
N GLU A 6 -23.77 7.07 36.93
CA GLU A 6 -23.82 8.00 35.80
C GLU A 6 -22.37 8.33 35.42
N LEU A 7 -22.04 8.02 34.16
CA LEU A 7 -20.84 8.51 33.49
C LEU A 7 -21.00 10.01 33.18
N GLY A 8 -20.01 10.80 33.58
CA GLY A 8 -19.91 12.22 33.23
C GLY A 8 -18.46 12.65 33.08
N PHE A 9 -18.04 12.75 31.82
CA PHE A 9 -17.00 13.62 31.23
C PHE A 9 -15.79 14.07 32.06
N LEU A 10 -14.58 13.79 31.52
CA LEU A 10 -13.48 14.76 31.55
C LEU A 10 -12.64 14.64 30.27
N TYR A 11 -12.82 15.60 29.36
CA TYR A 11 -11.81 15.98 28.37
C TYR A 11 -10.89 17.04 28.98
N PHE A 12 -9.68 17.13 28.40
CA PHE A 12 -8.81 18.30 28.19
C PHE A 12 -7.45 18.41 28.92
N LEU A 13 -6.42 18.55 28.06
CA LEU A 13 -5.29 19.54 28.06
C LEU A 13 -3.87 19.09 28.47
N LEU A 14 -3.03 19.01 27.42
CA LEU A 14 -1.62 19.42 27.27
C LEU A 14 -0.50 18.79 28.12
N GLY A 15 0.53 18.34 27.40
CA GLY A 15 1.82 19.02 27.43
C GLY A 15 3.01 18.23 27.97
N ALA A 16 3.96 17.98 27.06
CA ALA A 16 5.41 17.82 27.27
C ALA A 16 5.91 16.62 28.09
N GLY A 17 6.64 15.74 27.40
CA GLY A 17 7.83 15.06 27.94
C GLY A 17 7.58 13.85 28.81
N ALA A 18 7.60 12.67 28.20
CA ALA A 18 7.93 11.43 28.90
C ALA A 18 8.77 10.53 28.01
N LEU A 19 10.08 10.81 28.05
CA LEU A 19 11.16 9.88 27.72
C LEU A 19 10.91 8.55 28.44
N LEU A 20 10.61 7.48 27.71
CA LEU A 20 10.56 6.12 28.25
C LEU A 20 11.75 5.34 27.68
N ALA A 21 12.84 5.35 28.43
CA ALA A 21 13.93 4.40 28.24
C ALA A 21 13.44 3.00 28.67
N PHE A 22 13.30 2.08 27.73
CA PHE A 22 13.24 0.65 28.04
C PHE A 22 14.67 0.12 28.14
N SER A 23 15.26 0.25 29.34
CA SER A 23 16.39 -0.59 29.74
C SER A 23 15.85 -1.66 30.68
N ASP A 24 16.25 -2.90 30.39
CA ASP A 24 16.11 -4.12 31.19
C ASP A 24 14.92 -5.03 30.86
N LEU A 25 15.14 -5.92 29.87
CA LEU A 25 14.52 -7.24 29.88
C LEU A 25 15.50 -8.32 29.39
N LEU A 26 16.20 -8.90 30.38
CA LEU A 26 16.79 -10.24 30.44
C LEU A 26 18.13 -10.53 29.73
N VAL A 27 19.20 -10.45 30.52
CA VAL A 27 20.36 -11.34 30.43
C VAL A 27 20.06 -12.65 31.15
N SER A 28 20.28 -13.79 30.48
CA SER A 28 21.05 -14.97 30.95
C SER A 28 20.64 -16.20 30.11
N SER A 29 21.55 -16.81 29.36
CA SER A 29 22.48 -17.77 29.96
C SER A 29 23.83 -17.86 29.25
N SER A 30 24.87 -17.83 30.08
CA SER A 30 26.26 -18.13 29.74
C SER A 30 26.47 -19.62 29.46
N SER A 31 27.29 -19.98 28.47
CA SER A 31 28.48 -20.81 28.73
C SER A 31 29.40 -20.98 27.51
N THR A 32 30.67 -20.66 27.76
CA THR A 32 31.90 -21.33 27.28
C THR A 32 32.28 -21.24 25.80
N ALA A 33 33.43 -20.59 25.58
CA ALA A 33 34.32 -20.90 24.46
C ALA A 33 34.70 -22.40 24.49
N ASP A 34 34.45 -23.11 23.41
CA ASP A 34 35.08 -24.40 23.11
C ASP A 34 35.40 -24.50 21.61
N THR A 35 36.61 -24.93 21.31
CA THR A 35 37.17 -25.15 19.98
C THR A 35 36.97 -26.62 19.59
N GLY A 36 36.15 -26.92 18.59
CA GLY A 36 36.24 -28.23 17.93
C GLY A 36 34.92 -28.80 17.38
N THR A 37 34.88 -28.91 16.04
CA THR A 37 34.17 -29.91 15.23
C THR A 37 32.93 -30.59 15.83
N GLY A 38 31.75 -30.08 15.48
CA GLY A 38 30.48 -30.79 15.60
C GLY A 38 29.59 -30.36 14.43
N THR A 39 29.24 -31.31 13.56
CA THR A 39 28.14 -31.15 12.60
C THR A 39 26.84 -31.08 13.39
N SER A 40 26.39 -29.86 13.73
CA SER A 40 25.00 -29.67 14.15
C SER A 40 24.09 -29.93 12.94
N PRO A 41 23.01 -30.71 13.08
CA PRO A 41 21.96 -30.79 12.06
C PRO A 41 21.37 -29.39 11.82
N PRO A 42 20.68 -29.13 10.68
CA PRO A 42 20.06 -27.83 10.47
C PRO A 42 19.14 -27.57 11.65
N ASP A 43 19.36 -26.44 12.33
CA ASP A 43 18.48 -26.00 13.39
C ASP A 43 17.06 -25.94 12.80
N ASP A 44 16.14 -26.66 13.44
CA ASP A 44 14.71 -26.54 13.20
C ASP A 44 14.33 -25.11 13.62
N GLU A 45 14.41 -24.16 12.68
CA GLU A 45 13.95 -22.77 12.83
C GLU A 45 12.55 -22.81 13.44
N ASP A 46 12.42 -22.31 14.67
CA ASP A 46 11.14 -22.13 15.34
C ASP A 46 10.35 -21.10 14.52
N PRO A 47 9.22 -21.48 13.88
CA PRO A 47 8.46 -20.57 13.02
C PRO A 47 7.72 -19.47 13.82
N SER A 48 7.99 -19.33 15.12
CA SER A 48 7.38 -18.33 16.00
C SER A 48 8.33 -17.24 16.50
N GLU A 49 9.62 -17.27 16.14
CA GLU A 49 10.51 -16.13 16.39
C GLU A 49 10.23 -15.04 15.35
N GLU A 50 9.70 -13.91 15.81
CA GLU A 50 9.58 -12.70 14.99
C GLU A 50 10.99 -12.31 14.54
N ARG A 51 11.23 -12.36 13.23
CA ARG A 51 12.54 -12.01 12.66
C ARG A 51 12.61 -10.50 12.51
N VAL A 52 13.39 -9.87 13.37
CA VAL A 52 13.51 -8.41 13.41
C VAL A 52 14.90 -7.95 12.97
N ILE A 53 14.94 -6.89 12.16
CA ILE A 53 16.15 -6.19 11.73
C ILE A 53 16.08 -4.76 12.28
N PHE A 54 17.17 -4.30 12.89
CA PHE A 54 17.30 -2.94 13.41
C PHE A 54 18.46 -2.22 12.70
N GLY A 55 18.20 -1.01 12.23
CA GLY A 55 19.18 0.00 11.90
C GLY A 55 19.69 0.72 13.15
N THR A 56 20.05 1.99 12.97
CA THR A 56 20.74 2.85 13.92
C THR A 56 20.16 4.27 13.87
N GLU A 57 20.79 5.23 14.54
CA GLU A 57 20.37 6.64 14.49
C GLU A 57 21.11 7.42 13.37
N ASP A 58 21.82 6.69 12.50
CA ASP A 58 22.56 7.19 11.35
C ASP A 58 22.02 6.48 10.08
N ASP A 59 22.21 7.06 8.90
CA ASP A 59 21.77 6.50 7.61
C ASP A 59 22.17 5.02 7.40
N ASP A 60 21.17 4.16 7.16
CA ASP A 60 21.31 2.72 7.00
C ASP A 60 20.85 2.21 5.62
N TYR A 61 21.38 1.04 5.25
CA TYR A 61 20.94 0.29 4.06
C TYR A 61 20.56 -1.12 4.48
N LEU A 62 19.24 -1.37 4.56
CA LEU A 62 18.68 -2.60 5.13
C LEU A 62 17.94 -3.39 4.07
N VAL A 63 18.21 -4.70 4.02
CA VAL A 63 17.60 -5.61 3.03
C VAL A 63 16.99 -6.81 3.71
N SER A 64 15.71 -7.01 3.45
CA SER A 64 14.88 -8.09 3.94
C SER A 64 14.49 -9.08 2.82
N GLN A 65 14.39 -10.37 3.13
CA GLN A 65 13.99 -11.39 2.16
C GLN A 65 12.48 -11.72 2.20
N GLY A 66 11.74 -11.19 3.17
CA GLY A 66 10.29 -11.39 3.34
C GLY A 66 9.97 -12.13 4.64
N GLY A 67 8.96 -11.65 5.39
CA GLY A 67 8.57 -12.19 6.70
C GLY A 67 9.41 -11.68 7.89
N GLU A 68 9.98 -10.48 7.77
CA GLU A 68 10.72 -9.76 8.80
C GLU A 68 10.04 -8.42 9.12
N THR A 69 10.26 -7.91 10.32
CA THR A 69 10.01 -6.51 10.68
C THR A 69 11.34 -5.75 10.65
N VAL A 70 11.43 -4.67 9.90
CA VAL A 70 12.64 -3.87 9.72
C VAL A 70 12.39 -2.47 10.28
N PHE A 71 13.27 -2.02 11.16
CA PHE A 71 13.26 -0.67 11.73
C PHE A 71 14.51 0.08 11.24
N GLY A 72 14.34 1.20 10.53
CA GLY A 72 15.42 2.13 10.18
C GLY A 72 15.92 2.89 11.42
N LEU A 73 14.96 3.46 12.15
CA LEU A 73 15.07 4.27 13.37
C LEU A 73 15.30 5.76 13.09
N GLY A 74 16.54 6.22 12.90
CA GLY A 74 16.80 7.63 12.64
C GLY A 74 17.89 7.80 11.60
N GLY A 75 17.83 8.87 10.81
CA GLY A 75 18.72 9.05 9.65
C GLY A 75 17.96 8.91 8.34
N ASP A 76 18.62 9.18 7.21
CA ASP A 76 17.98 9.02 5.90
C ASP A 76 18.27 7.59 5.38
N ASP A 77 17.33 6.66 5.58
CA ASP A 77 17.52 5.24 5.38
C ASP A 77 17.05 4.71 4.02
N VAL A 78 17.59 3.56 3.61
CA VAL A 78 17.10 2.79 2.46
C VAL A 78 16.73 1.39 2.91
N LEU A 79 15.43 1.11 2.94
CA LEU A 79 14.86 -0.17 3.37
C LEU A 79 14.27 -0.91 2.18
N ILE A 80 14.71 -2.14 1.93
CA ILE A 80 14.26 -2.94 0.78
C ILE A 80 13.73 -4.29 1.25
N THR A 81 12.55 -4.68 0.77
CA THR A 81 12.05 -6.06 0.92
C THR A 81 11.75 -6.74 -0.41
N TYR A 82 12.10 -8.02 -0.48
CA TYR A 82 11.76 -8.93 -1.59
C TYR A 82 10.54 -9.82 -1.29
N GLY A 83 9.80 -9.53 -0.22
CA GLY A 83 8.62 -10.27 0.18
C GLY A 83 7.74 -9.50 1.16
N ASP A 84 6.98 -10.24 1.95
CA ASP A 84 5.97 -9.76 2.90
C ASP A 84 6.58 -9.30 4.22
N SER A 85 7.41 -8.26 4.17
CA SER A 85 7.98 -7.62 5.37
C SER A 85 7.17 -6.40 5.82
N ILE A 86 7.36 -6.03 7.08
CA ILE A 86 7.01 -4.72 7.60
C ILE A 86 8.28 -3.87 7.55
N LEU A 87 8.24 -2.72 6.87
CA LEU A 87 9.33 -1.74 6.82
C LEU A 87 8.88 -0.47 7.53
N LEU A 88 9.65 -0.04 8.52
CA LEU A 88 9.41 1.16 9.32
C LEU A 88 10.65 2.04 9.17
N GLY A 89 10.53 3.17 8.48
CA GLY A 89 11.62 4.12 8.23
C GLY A 89 12.07 4.75 9.55
N GLY A 90 11.26 5.64 10.09
CA GLY A 90 11.50 6.28 11.39
C GLY A 90 11.59 7.79 11.25
N ASP A 91 12.57 8.40 11.90
CA ASP A 91 12.84 9.84 11.76
C ASP A 91 13.85 10.06 10.63
N GLY A 92 13.49 10.79 9.57
CA GLY A 92 14.40 11.07 8.44
C GLY A 92 13.69 11.01 7.10
N ASN A 93 14.42 11.24 6.00
CA ASN A 93 13.85 11.11 4.66
C ASN A 93 14.20 9.74 4.09
N ASP A 94 13.29 8.78 4.21
CA ASP A 94 13.58 7.38 3.93
C ASP A 94 13.14 6.91 2.53
N GLU A 95 13.85 5.93 1.96
CA GLU A 95 13.44 5.22 0.75
C GLU A 95 13.00 3.79 1.10
N LEU A 96 11.69 3.52 1.04
CA LEU A 96 11.10 2.22 1.33
C LEU A 96 10.69 1.51 0.04
N VAL A 97 11.38 0.40 -0.27
CA VAL A 97 11.20 -0.33 -1.53
C VAL A 97 10.54 -1.69 -1.29
N SER A 98 9.35 -1.87 -1.87
CA SER A 98 8.65 -3.17 -1.93
C SER A 98 8.80 -3.80 -3.31
N VAL A 99 9.42 -4.98 -3.37
CA VAL A 99 9.58 -5.74 -4.62
C VAL A 99 8.58 -6.90 -4.68
N GLY A 100 7.66 -6.83 -5.64
CA GLY A 100 6.68 -7.90 -5.91
C GLY A 100 5.37 -7.79 -5.15
N GLY A 101 5.27 -6.91 -4.15
CA GLY A 101 4.06 -6.71 -3.34
C GLY A 101 4.14 -7.35 -1.94
N GLY A 102 3.04 -7.29 -1.20
CA GLY A 102 2.84 -7.99 0.08
C GLY A 102 3.47 -7.34 1.30
N ALA A 103 4.19 -6.23 1.13
CA ALA A 103 4.81 -5.52 2.24
C ALA A 103 3.83 -4.55 2.91
N VAL A 104 4.12 -4.20 4.16
CA VAL A 104 3.52 -3.07 4.88
C VAL A 104 4.61 -2.04 5.12
N LEU A 105 4.38 -0.81 4.71
CA LEU A 105 5.35 0.28 4.73
C LEU A 105 4.83 1.41 5.61
N ASN A 106 5.69 1.95 6.47
CA ASN A 106 5.48 3.16 7.23
C ASN A 106 6.75 4.00 7.11
N GLY A 107 6.63 5.19 6.54
CA GLY A 107 7.75 6.10 6.35
C GLY A 107 8.20 6.70 7.68
N GLY A 108 7.26 7.23 8.44
CA GLY A 108 7.51 7.88 9.72
C GLY A 108 7.46 9.41 9.62
N GLU A 109 8.42 10.09 10.24
CA GLU A 109 8.55 11.54 10.15
C GLU A 109 9.59 11.92 9.09
N GLY A 110 9.21 12.71 8.08
CA GLY A 110 10.12 13.21 7.04
C GLY A 110 9.58 13.01 5.64
N GLU A 111 10.32 13.52 4.64
CA GLU A 111 9.92 13.45 3.23
C GLU A 111 10.27 12.06 2.66
N ASP A 112 9.35 11.12 2.78
CA ASP A 112 9.60 9.72 2.44
C ASP A 112 9.30 9.37 0.98
N THR A 113 10.04 8.40 0.45
CA THR A 113 9.81 7.85 -0.88
C THR A 113 9.47 6.36 -0.82
N PHE A 114 8.23 6.03 -1.18
CA PHE A 114 7.74 4.66 -1.30
C PHE A 114 7.89 4.15 -2.74
N VAL A 115 8.72 3.15 -2.96
CA VAL A 115 8.95 2.57 -4.30
C VAL A 115 8.33 1.18 -4.40
N ILE A 116 7.28 1.07 -5.22
CA ILE A 116 6.61 -0.20 -5.51
C ILE A 116 7.15 -0.75 -6.82
N LYS A 117 8.05 -1.75 -6.73
CA LYS A 117 8.61 -2.44 -7.88
C LYS A 117 7.75 -3.65 -8.24
N LEU A 118 7.02 -3.53 -9.34
CA LEU A 118 6.16 -4.61 -9.80
C LEU A 118 6.94 -5.68 -10.55
N LEU A 119 6.72 -6.93 -10.14
CA LEU A 119 7.20 -8.11 -10.86
C LEU A 119 6.20 -8.53 -11.95
N PRO A 120 6.60 -9.43 -12.87
CA PRO A 120 5.68 -9.98 -13.85
C PRO A 120 4.49 -10.65 -13.18
N LEU A 121 3.29 -10.35 -13.66
CA LEU A 121 2.06 -10.91 -13.11
C LEU A 121 1.96 -12.42 -13.35
N GLY A 122 1.25 -13.10 -12.45
CA GLY A 122 0.87 -14.49 -12.60
C GLY A 122 -0.13 -14.72 -13.73
N ALA A 123 -0.36 -15.99 -14.09
CA ALA A 123 -1.26 -16.37 -15.17
C ALA A 123 -2.72 -15.90 -14.97
N ASN A 124 -3.10 -15.61 -13.72
CA ASN A 124 -4.43 -15.09 -13.37
C ASN A 124 -4.43 -13.58 -13.05
N PHE A 125 -3.40 -12.84 -13.47
CA PHE A 125 -3.22 -11.42 -13.15
C PHE A 125 -2.97 -11.13 -11.66
N ASP A 126 -2.51 -12.13 -10.90
CA ASP A 126 -2.07 -11.95 -9.51
C ASP A 126 -0.73 -11.23 -9.45
N LEU A 127 -0.54 -10.36 -8.45
CA LEU A 127 0.79 -9.90 -8.06
C LEU A 127 1.62 -11.10 -7.59
N LEU A 128 2.90 -11.15 -7.97
CA LEU A 128 3.80 -12.21 -7.56
C LEU A 128 4.95 -11.66 -6.73
N GLY A 129 5.22 -12.31 -5.60
CA GLY A 129 6.44 -12.08 -4.84
C GLY A 129 7.67 -12.68 -5.53
N SER A 130 8.86 -12.44 -4.97
CA SER A 130 10.14 -12.95 -5.50
C SER A 130 10.22 -14.49 -5.58
N ASN A 131 9.44 -15.20 -4.75
CA ASN A 131 9.30 -16.65 -4.75
C ASN A 131 8.32 -17.18 -5.82
N GLY A 132 7.73 -16.29 -6.63
CA GLY A 132 6.76 -16.60 -7.67
C GLY A 132 5.37 -17.01 -7.15
N GLN A 133 5.09 -16.83 -5.86
CA GLN A 133 3.77 -17.07 -5.29
C GLN A 133 2.91 -15.80 -5.34
N PRO A 134 1.58 -15.93 -5.45
CA PRO A 134 0.66 -14.81 -5.32
C PRO A 134 0.85 -14.09 -3.99
N VAL A 135 0.89 -12.77 -4.03
CA VAL A 135 0.97 -11.91 -2.84
C VAL A 135 -0.14 -10.86 -2.85
N ALA A 136 -0.42 -10.30 -1.68
CA ALA A 136 -1.31 -9.16 -1.57
C ALA A 136 -0.65 -7.89 -2.16
N PRO A 137 -1.44 -6.84 -2.44
CA PRO A 137 -0.91 -5.50 -2.71
C PRO A 137 -0.03 -5.01 -1.55
N THR A 138 0.90 -4.12 -1.85
CA THR A 138 1.65 -3.40 -0.79
C THR A 138 0.71 -2.43 -0.09
N VAL A 139 0.87 -2.27 1.22
CA VAL A 139 0.11 -1.32 2.04
C VAL A 139 1.08 -0.24 2.53
N ILE A 140 0.72 1.02 2.38
CA ILE A 140 1.41 2.17 2.96
C ILE A 140 0.49 2.77 4.03
N GLU A 141 0.97 2.86 5.27
CA GLU A 141 0.13 3.16 6.43
C GLU A 141 -0.04 4.65 6.71
N ASP A 142 0.93 5.48 6.35
CA ASP A 142 1.05 6.88 6.81
C ASP A 142 1.23 7.92 5.70
N PHE A 143 1.15 7.51 4.42
CA PHE A 143 1.33 8.38 3.26
C PHE A 143 0.63 9.75 3.40
N ASN A 144 1.42 10.81 3.28
CA ASN A 144 1.02 12.20 3.27
C ASN A 144 1.44 12.87 1.96
N PRO A 145 0.53 13.18 1.02
CA PRO A 145 0.92 13.72 -0.30
C PRO A 145 1.57 15.11 -0.26
N ASP A 146 1.44 15.86 0.85
CA ASP A 146 2.11 17.15 1.02
C ASP A 146 3.62 17.00 1.36
N GLU A 147 4.07 15.78 1.66
CA GLU A 147 5.41 15.47 2.21
C GLU A 147 6.07 14.28 1.48
N ASP A 148 5.29 13.24 1.21
CA ASP A 148 5.75 11.95 0.71
C ASP A 148 5.57 11.78 -0.79
N ARG A 149 6.29 10.78 -1.31
CA ARG A 149 6.31 10.43 -2.72
C ARG A 149 6.09 8.94 -2.95
N LEU A 150 5.09 8.61 -3.76
CA LEU A 150 4.84 7.26 -4.25
C LEU A 150 5.41 7.07 -5.65
N VAL A 151 6.23 6.03 -5.84
CA VAL A 151 6.79 5.64 -7.13
C VAL A 151 6.29 4.25 -7.50
N LEU A 152 5.54 4.15 -8.60
CA LEU A 152 5.15 2.89 -9.21
C LEU A 152 6.13 2.55 -10.33
N ASP A 153 7.04 1.60 -10.06
CA ASP A 153 8.07 1.17 -11.00
C ASP A 153 7.62 -0.07 -11.77
N LEU A 154 7.30 0.15 -13.05
CA LEU A 154 6.74 -0.87 -13.94
C LEU A 154 7.80 -1.50 -14.86
N ARG A 155 9.07 -1.08 -14.78
CA ARG A 155 10.12 -1.45 -15.75
C ARG A 155 10.38 -2.94 -15.86
N ASP A 156 10.23 -3.68 -14.75
CA ASP A 156 10.42 -5.13 -14.68
C ASP A 156 9.08 -5.90 -14.66
N SER A 157 7.96 -5.20 -14.88
CA SER A 157 6.62 -5.76 -14.77
C SER A 157 6.10 -6.33 -16.10
N SER A 158 4.91 -6.94 -16.05
CA SER A 158 4.15 -7.31 -17.26
C SER A 158 3.44 -6.12 -17.90
N PHE A 159 3.52 -4.94 -17.29
CA PHE A 159 2.94 -3.71 -17.83
C PHE A 159 3.95 -2.96 -18.72
N PRO A 160 3.45 -2.26 -19.75
CA PRO A 160 2.07 -2.29 -20.23
C PRO A 160 1.75 -3.61 -20.95
N MET A 161 0.53 -4.13 -20.75
CA MET A 161 0.16 -5.47 -21.21
C MET A 161 -0.07 -5.56 -22.73
N PHE A 162 -0.15 -4.42 -23.46
CA PHE A 162 -0.59 -4.40 -24.86
C PHE A 162 0.00 -3.30 -25.76
N GLY A 163 1.31 -3.13 -25.83
CA GLY A 163 1.99 -2.51 -27.00
C GLY A 163 1.69 -1.03 -27.29
N ASP A 164 0.79 -0.39 -26.57
CA ASP A 164 0.88 1.01 -26.21
C ASP A 164 1.69 1.11 -24.91
N ASP A 165 2.56 2.12 -24.83
CA ASP A 165 3.37 2.34 -23.63
C ASP A 165 2.51 2.93 -22.48
N THR A 166 1.24 2.55 -22.36
CA THR A 166 0.23 3.19 -21.51
C THR A 166 -0.42 2.23 -20.51
N VAL A 167 -0.73 2.74 -19.33
CA VAL A 167 -1.48 2.03 -18.29
C VAL A 167 -2.70 2.83 -17.83
N LEU A 168 -3.81 2.14 -17.59
CA LEU A 168 -5.00 2.71 -16.98
C LEU A 168 -4.86 2.66 -15.46
N LEU A 169 -4.85 3.82 -14.82
CA LEU A 169 -4.87 3.95 -13.37
C LEU A 169 -6.32 4.14 -12.91
N THR A 170 -6.74 3.38 -11.90
CA THR A 170 -8.04 3.58 -11.26
C THR A 170 -7.92 3.57 -9.74
N GLY A 171 -8.64 4.49 -9.10
CA GLY A 171 -8.73 4.60 -7.64
C GLY A 171 -10.04 4.00 -7.16
N VAL A 172 -9.97 3.04 -6.23
CA VAL A 172 -11.16 2.42 -5.62
C VAL A 172 -11.02 2.38 -4.10
N PRO A 173 -12.13 2.25 -3.33
CA PRO A 173 -12.03 2.05 -1.89
C PRO A 173 -11.25 0.79 -1.56
N ALA A 174 -10.36 0.88 -0.56
CA ALA A 174 -9.61 -0.28 -0.11
C ALA A 174 -10.54 -1.41 0.39
N PRO A 175 -10.17 -2.69 0.20
CA PRO A 175 -11.00 -3.83 0.58
C PRO A 175 -11.31 -3.93 2.09
N ASP A 176 -10.46 -3.39 2.93
CA ASP A 176 -10.63 -3.28 4.38
C ASP A 176 -11.50 -2.08 4.79
N GLY A 177 -11.80 -1.19 3.85
CA GLY A 177 -12.59 0.02 4.04
C GLY A 177 -11.77 1.26 4.39
N GLU A 178 -10.44 1.16 4.44
CA GLU A 178 -9.56 2.25 4.88
C GLU A 178 -8.67 2.73 3.72
N GLY A 179 -8.97 3.93 3.23
CA GLY A 179 -8.15 4.62 2.23
C GLY A 179 -8.31 4.17 0.79
N LEU A 180 -7.34 4.57 -0.04
CA LEU A 180 -7.33 4.45 -1.49
C LEU A 180 -6.57 3.20 -1.92
N MET A 181 -7.22 2.34 -2.72
CA MET A 181 -6.57 1.27 -3.46
C MET A 181 -6.31 1.72 -4.89
N ILE A 182 -5.04 1.77 -5.27
CA ILE A 182 -4.61 2.09 -6.63
C ILE A 182 -4.53 0.80 -7.44
N GLN A 183 -5.21 0.82 -8.57
CA GLN A 183 -5.23 -0.28 -9.52
C GLN A 183 -4.56 0.11 -10.83
N ILE A 184 -3.85 -0.85 -11.43
CA ILE A 184 -3.29 -0.74 -12.78
C ILE A 184 -3.99 -1.76 -13.67
N ASN A 185 -4.72 -1.26 -14.68
CA ASN A 185 -5.55 -2.08 -15.57
C ASN A 185 -6.49 -3.04 -14.80
N GLY A 186 -7.00 -2.60 -13.64
CA GLY A 186 -7.88 -3.37 -12.76
C GLY A 186 -7.18 -4.34 -11.80
N VAL A 187 -5.85 -4.39 -11.78
CA VAL A 187 -5.06 -5.17 -10.79
C VAL A 187 -4.76 -4.28 -9.59
N ASN A 188 -5.11 -4.71 -8.37
CA ASN A 188 -4.74 -4.02 -7.13
C ASN A 188 -3.22 -4.02 -6.97
N VAL A 189 -2.60 -2.85 -6.82
CA VAL A 189 -1.14 -2.70 -6.77
C VAL A 189 -0.66 -2.20 -5.42
N VAL A 190 -1.25 -1.12 -4.93
CA VAL A 190 -0.87 -0.50 -3.66
C VAL A 190 -2.10 0.11 -2.99
N GLN A 191 -2.13 0.00 -1.67
CA GLN A 191 -3.09 0.67 -0.81
C GLN A 191 -2.41 1.81 -0.06
N LEU A 192 -3.04 2.97 -0.05
CA LEU A 192 -2.69 4.11 0.80
C LEU A 192 -3.73 4.22 1.92
N SER A 193 -3.42 3.68 3.10
CA SER A 193 -4.41 3.54 4.18
C SER A 193 -4.80 4.88 4.81
N SER A 194 -3.87 5.83 4.87
CA SER A 194 -4.07 7.18 5.42
C SER A 194 -4.69 8.18 4.43
N TYR A 195 -4.80 7.81 3.14
CA TYR A 195 -5.19 8.73 2.07
C TYR A 195 -6.45 8.28 1.33
N GLY A 196 -7.31 9.24 0.98
CA GLY A 196 -8.51 8.98 0.18
C GLY A 196 -9.56 10.08 0.30
N SER A 197 -10.68 9.89 -0.37
CA SER A 197 -11.84 10.79 -0.28
C SER A 197 -13.15 10.01 -0.47
N ASP A 198 -14.30 10.71 -0.45
CA ASP A 198 -15.60 10.11 -0.83
C ASP A 198 -15.61 9.62 -2.29
N ASP A 199 -14.79 10.23 -3.16
CA ASP A 199 -14.52 9.79 -4.53
C ASP A 199 -13.05 9.38 -4.66
N MET A 200 -12.80 8.08 -4.64
CA MET A 200 -11.45 7.51 -4.70
C MET A 200 -10.78 7.73 -6.05
N GLN A 201 -11.55 7.86 -7.14
CA GLN A 201 -10.98 8.15 -8.45
C GLN A 201 -10.49 9.60 -8.50
N SER A 202 -11.28 10.55 -7.96
CA SER A 202 -10.82 11.94 -7.84
C SER A 202 -9.61 12.09 -6.92
N ALA A 203 -9.57 11.37 -5.80
CA ALA A 203 -8.39 11.38 -4.92
C ALA A 203 -7.12 10.89 -5.64
N LEU A 204 -7.23 9.85 -6.47
CA LEU A 204 -6.10 9.39 -7.28
C LEU A 204 -5.66 10.42 -8.34
N GLU A 205 -6.62 11.11 -8.97
CA GLU A 205 -6.32 12.17 -9.93
C GLU A 205 -5.59 13.35 -9.26
N ASP A 206 -6.01 13.74 -8.06
CA ASP A 206 -5.36 14.78 -7.26
C ASP A 206 -3.89 14.42 -6.95
N LEU A 207 -3.59 13.15 -6.65
CA LEU A 207 -2.20 12.68 -6.45
C LEU A 207 -1.32 12.81 -7.70
N VAL A 208 -1.89 12.68 -8.89
CA VAL A 208 -1.14 12.82 -10.16
C VAL A 208 -0.97 14.29 -10.53
N ASP A 209 -1.95 15.13 -10.22
CA ASP A 209 -1.89 16.56 -10.45
C ASP A 209 -0.91 17.26 -9.48
N ASP A 210 -0.72 16.69 -8.29
CA ASP A 210 0.39 17.04 -7.42
C ASP A 210 1.68 16.39 -7.93
N PHE A 211 2.40 17.13 -8.78
CA PHE A 211 3.52 16.64 -9.60
C PHE A 211 4.64 15.90 -8.84
N ASP A 212 4.70 16.00 -7.52
CA ASP A 212 5.70 15.34 -6.68
C ASP A 212 5.17 14.12 -5.90
N ALA A 213 3.86 13.95 -5.75
CA ALA A 213 3.28 12.91 -4.88
C ALA A 213 3.18 11.51 -5.53
N LEU A 214 2.95 11.43 -6.85
CA LEU A 214 2.87 10.14 -7.57
C LEU A 214 3.67 10.15 -8.89
N GLU A 215 4.67 9.27 -8.98
CA GLU A 215 5.37 8.96 -10.22
C GLU A 215 5.05 7.55 -10.72
N VAL A 216 4.77 7.42 -12.02
CA VAL A 216 4.75 6.13 -12.73
C VAL A 216 5.96 6.03 -13.65
N VAL A 217 6.82 5.04 -13.41
CA VAL A 217 8.03 4.80 -14.19
C VAL A 217 7.84 3.60 -15.11
N GLY A 218 8.18 3.76 -16.39
CA GLY A 218 8.14 2.67 -17.38
C GLY A 218 6.86 2.59 -18.21
N ALA A 219 5.87 3.45 -17.97
CA ALA A 219 4.70 3.64 -18.82
C ALA A 219 4.13 5.06 -18.68
N ALA A 220 3.41 5.53 -19.69
CA ALA A 220 2.52 6.68 -19.59
C ALA A 220 1.21 6.29 -18.90
N LEU A 221 0.61 7.21 -18.17
CA LEU A 221 -0.65 6.99 -17.45
C LEU A 221 -1.85 7.58 -18.21
N ILE A 222 -3.00 6.94 -18.05
CA ILE A 222 -4.32 7.47 -18.41
C ILE A 222 -5.33 7.16 -17.31
N PHE A 223 -6.38 7.97 -17.22
CA PHE A 223 -7.53 7.76 -16.33
C PHE A 223 -8.76 7.29 -17.12
N PRO A 224 -9.76 6.67 -16.46
CA PRO A 224 -11.01 6.32 -17.12
C PRO A 224 -11.68 7.60 -17.65
N GLU A 225 -12.05 7.59 -18.93
CA GLU A 225 -12.83 8.68 -19.52
C GLU A 225 -14.11 8.89 -18.72
N THR A 226 -14.31 10.09 -18.16
CA THR A 226 -15.60 10.45 -17.58
C THR A 226 -16.64 10.39 -18.71
N PRO A 227 -17.65 9.52 -18.66
CA PRO A 227 -18.68 9.51 -19.68
C PRO A 227 -19.29 10.91 -19.76
N PRO A 228 -19.51 11.48 -20.97
CA PRO A 228 -20.12 12.80 -21.08
C PRO A 228 -21.41 12.80 -20.28
N ALA A 229 -21.60 13.84 -19.45
CA ALA A 229 -22.81 13.98 -18.65
C ALA A 229 -24.03 13.75 -19.55
N MET A 230 -24.92 12.84 -19.14
CA MET A 230 -26.16 12.58 -19.85
C MET A 230 -26.88 13.92 -20.04
N PRO A 231 -27.27 14.28 -21.27
CA PRO A 231 -27.98 15.54 -21.49
C PRO A 231 -29.24 15.57 -20.62
N LEU A 232 -29.55 16.74 -20.05
CA LEU A 232 -30.78 16.96 -19.30
C LEU A 232 -31.98 16.46 -20.12
N GLY A 233 -32.89 15.75 -19.45
CA GLY A 233 -34.05 15.16 -20.12
C GLY A 233 -33.76 13.86 -20.86
N VAL A 234 -32.68 13.12 -20.55
CA VAL A 234 -32.46 11.75 -21.04
C VAL A 234 -32.32 10.78 -19.86
N GLU A 235 -33.27 9.86 -19.73
CA GLU A 235 -33.23 8.73 -18.80
C GLU A 235 -32.74 7.46 -19.50
N VAL A 236 -31.90 6.67 -18.82
CA VAL A 236 -31.53 5.33 -19.29
C VAL A 236 -32.48 4.32 -18.67
N GLN A 237 -33.28 3.64 -19.49
CA GLN A 237 -34.06 2.50 -19.07
C GLN A 237 -33.33 1.22 -19.44
N GLN A 238 -32.96 0.43 -18.42
CA GLN A 238 -32.47 -0.92 -18.64
C GLN A 238 -33.66 -1.82 -18.99
N LEU A 239 -33.62 -2.44 -20.17
CA LEU A 239 -34.64 -3.39 -20.59
C LEU A 239 -34.35 -4.76 -19.96
N PRO A 240 -35.39 -5.51 -19.56
CA PRO A 240 -35.19 -6.85 -19.02
C PRO A 240 -34.54 -7.74 -20.08
N ALA A 241 -33.46 -8.42 -19.71
CA ALA A 241 -32.79 -9.36 -20.59
C ALA A 241 -33.76 -10.47 -21.03
N THR A 242 -33.82 -10.73 -22.34
CA THR A 242 -34.49 -11.92 -22.85
C THR A 242 -33.58 -13.14 -22.71
N PRO A 243 -34.11 -14.38 -22.65
CA PRO A 243 -33.30 -15.60 -22.47
C PRO A 243 -32.18 -15.79 -23.52
N ASP A 244 -32.28 -15.12 -24.66
CA ASP A 244 -31.35 -15.22 -25.78
C ASP A 244 -30.32 -14.06 -25.82
N GLN A 245 -30.36 -13.13 -24.84
CA GLN A 245 -29.46 -11.97 -24.77
C GLN A 245 -28.47 -12.08 -23.61
N ILE A 246 -27.18 -12.10 -23.96
CA ILE A 246 -26.06 -12.22 -23.01
C ILE A 246 -25.76 -10.87 -22.34
N TRP A 247 -26.16 -9.75 -22.95
CA TRP A 247 -26.02 -8.40 -22.40
C TRP A 247 -27.39 -7.71 -22.40
N GLY A 248 -27.79 -7.11 -21.28
CA GLY A 248 -29.06 -6.38 -21.19
C GLY A 248 -29.08 -5.19 -22.14
N GLU A 249 -30.17 -5.01 -22.89
CA GLU A 249 -30.33 -3.83 -23.73
C GLU A 249 -30.59 -2.60 -22.87
N GLN A 250 -29.93 -1.49 -23.20
CA GLN A 250 -30.25 -0.18 -22.64
C GLN A 250 -31.00 0.63 -23.68
N ARG A 251 -32.10 1.27 -23.27
CA ARG A 251 -32.83 2.24 -24.07
C ARG A 251 -32.65 3.62 -23.46
N PHE A 252 -32.22 4.57 -24.28
CA PHE A 252 -32.23 5.98 -23.94
C PHE A 252 -33.63 6.55 -24.21
N ILE A 253 -34.26 7.11 -23.18
CA ILE A 253 -35.56 7.76 -23.25
C ILE A 253 -35.35 9.26 -23.07
N VAL A 254 -35.70 10.04 -24.07
CA VAL A 254 -35.78 11.49 -23.92
C VAL A 254 -37.06 11.79 -23.12
N THR A 255 -36.93 12.30 -21.90
CA THR A 255 -38.02 12.62 -20.97
C THR A 255 -38.44 14.08 -20.98
N ASP A 256 -37.73 14.94 -21.71
CA ASP A 256 -38.15 16.33 -21.90
C ASP A 256 -39.15 16.48 -23.04
N ASP A 257 -40.35 16.97 -22.69
CA ASP A 257 -41.20 17.75 -23.59
C ASP A 257 -40.53 19.11 -23.86
N TYR A 258 -39.43 19.13 -24.61
CA TYR A 258 -38.83 20.39 -25.05
C TYR A 258 -39.70 20.98 -26.17
N ALA A 259 -40.78 21.65 -25.77
CA ALA A 259 -41.52 22.58 -26.62
C ALA A 259 -40.72 23.89 -26.72
N GLY A 260 -39.71 23.90 -27.59
CA GLY A 260 -38.90 25.08 -27.92
C GLY A 260 -38.43 25.04 -29.36
#